data_AF-A0A662I8S6-F1
#
_entry.id   AF-A0A662I8S6-F1
#
_cell.length_a   1.000
_cell.length_b   1.000
_cell.length_c   1.000
_cell.angle_alpha   90.00
_cell.angle_beta   90.00
_cell.angle_gamma   90.00
#
_symmetry.space_group_name_H-M   'P 1'
#
loop_
_entity.id
_entity.type
_entity.pdbx_description
1 polymer ?
#
loop_
_entity_poly.entity_id
_entity_poly.type
_entity_poly.pdbx_seq_one_letter_code
_entity_poly.pdbx_strand_id
1 'polypeptide(L)'
;MTGGGFKLEKGVSLEDFRRMLNEALGIPAPERHVDGYGMCECNVLFYSCVEGGEKHIPPWIKPVLLDEEFNPLPEHGRQTGRFAFFDPLAQSYPGFIITGDKVTINWNGCSKCSREGPVIESIERVESEEGRGCALVLGKVLGE
;
A
#
# COMPACT_ATOMS: atom_id res chain seq x y z
N MET A 1 -15.90 -2.98 1.11
CA MET A 1 -14.64 -2.37 0.66
C MET A 1 -14.93 -0.90 0.42
N THR A 2 -14.33 -0.02 1.21
CA THR A 2 -14.36 1.44 0.95
C THR A 2 -13.09 1.79 0.19
N GLY A 3 -13.20 2.55 -0.89
CA GLY A 3 -12.08 3.05 -1.67
C GLY A 3 -12.19 4.56 -1.83
N GLY A 4 -11.05 5.24 -1.97
CA GLY A 4 -10.99 6.71 -1.92
C GLY A 4 -10.95 7.23 -0.48
N GLY A 5 -10.20 8.32 -0.28
CA GLY A 5 -10.00 8.92 1.03
C GLY A 5 -9.71 10.42 0.91
N PHE A 6 -9.98 11.13 2.00
CA PHE A 6 -9.67 12.55 2.13
C PHE A 6 -8.17 12.71 2.33
N LYS A 7 -7.43 12.91 1.23
CA LYS A 7 -5.96 13.07 1.25
C LYS A 7 -5.48 14.32 2.00
N LEU A 8 -6.40 15.17 2.43
CA LEU A 8 -6.17 16.44 3.11
C LEU A 8 -6.27 16.31 4.64
N GLU A 9 -6.87 15.22 5.13
CA GLU A 9 -7.04 14.98 6.56
C GLU A 9 -5.85 14.21 7.15
N LYS A 10 -5.57 14.45 8.44
CA LYS A 10 -4.59 13.62 9.16
C LYS A 10 -5.10 12.18 9.24
N GLY A 11 -4.25 11.24 8.86
CA GLY A 11 -4.52 9.82 9.02
C GLY A 11 -4.75 9.44 10.48
N VAL A 12 -5.63 8.46 10.71
CA VAL A 12 -5.83 7.82 12.02
C VAL A 12 -4.99 6.53 12.09
N SER A 13 -4.66 6.09 13.30
CA SER A 13 -4.02 4.80 13.49
C SER A 13 -4.94 3.66 13.02
N LEU A 14 -4.37 2.52 12.61
CA LEU A 14 -5.18 1.35 12.25
C LEU A 14 -6.06 0.89 13.43
N GLU A 15 -5.54 0.97 14.66
CA GLU A 15 -6.30 0.63 15.87
C GLU A 15 -7.51 1.55 16.06
N ASP A 16 -7.30 2.87 15.97
CA ASP A 16 -8.39 3.84 16.08
C ASP A 16 -9.40 3.68 14.95
N PHE A 17 -8.94 3.46 13.72
CA PHE A 17 -9.82 3.24 12.58
C PHE A 17 -10.72 2.02 12.79
N ARG A 18 -10.15 0.92 13.27
CA ARG A 18 -10.90 -0.31 13.59
C ARG A 18 -11.91 -0.07 14.72
N ARG A 19 -11.52 0.64 15.78
CA ARG A 19 -12.42 1.03 16.87
C ARG A 19 -13.59 1.87 16.34
N MET A 20 -13.31 2.92 15.57
CA MET A 20 -14.33 3.79 14.97
C MET A 20 -15.29 3.04 14.06
N LEU A 21 -14.79 2.11 13.24
CA LEU A 21 -15.63 1.26 12.39
C LEU A 21 -16.56 0.35 13.21
N ASN A 22 -16.07 -0.20 14.32
CA ASN A 22 -16.89 -1.02 15.21
C ASN A 22 -17.96 -0.17 15.91
N GLU A 23 -17.60 0.99 16.44
CA GLU A 23 -18.52 1.92 17.11
C GLU A 23 -19.61 2.43 16.16
N ALA A 24 -19.24 2.79 14.92
CA ALA A 24 -20.17 3.39 13.96
C ALA A 24 -21.04 2.36 13.23
N LEU A 25 -20.50 1.18 12.89
CA LEU A 25 -21.16 0.21 12.00
C LEU A 25 -21.37 -1.17 12.62
N GLY A 26 -20.87 -1.43 13.84
CA GLY A 26 -20.99 -2.73 14.51
C GLY A 26 -20.16 -3.84 13.87
N ILE A 27 -19.18 -3.51 13.01
CA ILE A 27 -18.37 -4.50 12.29
C ILE A 27 -17.25 -5.00 13.20
N PRO A 28 -17.17 -6.31 13.50
CA PRO A 28 -16.18 -6.85 14.42
C PRO A 28 -14.75 -6.74 13.87
N ALA A 29 -13.84 -6.31 14.74
CA ALA A 29 -12.41 -6.31 14.51
C ALA A 29 -11.76 -7.50 15.25
N PRO A 30 -10.71 -8.13 14.69
CA PRO A 30 -10.10 -7.83 13.40
C PRO A 30 -10.70 -8.61 12.20
N GLU A 31 -11.58 -9.58 12.42
CA GLU A 31 -11.96 -10.62 11.45
C GLU A 31 -12.62 -10.08 10.17
N ARG A 32 -13.25 -8.90 10.25
CA ARG A 32 -13.95 -8.26 9.14
C ARG A 32 -13.26 -7.00 8.64
N HIS A 33 -12.08 -6.68 9.15
CA HIS A 33 -11.36 -5.44 8.84
C HIS A 33 -10.16 -5.76 7.94
N VAL A 34 -10.41 -5.73 6.62
CA VAL A 34 -9.40 -5.96 5.58
C VAL A 34 -9.09 -4.64 4.88
N ASP A 35 -7.81 -4.28 4.90
CA ASP A 35 -7.26 -3.14 4.17
C ASP A 35 -6.63 -3.60 2.84
N GLY A 36 -6.58 -2.71 1.86
CA GLY A 36 -6.03 -2.99 0.54
C GLY A 36 -5.16 -1.85 0.06
N TYR A 37 -3.91 -2.16 -0.30
CA TYR A 37 -3.05 -1.23 -1.02
C TYR A 37 -3.12 -1.48 -2.52
N GLY A 38 -3.19 -0.42 -3.30
CA GLY A 38 -3.21 -0.50 -4.76
C GLY A 38 -3.29 0.87 -5.40
N MET A 39 -3.33 0.85 -6.72
CA MET A 39 -3.28 2.02 -7.58
C MET A 39 -3.87 1.65 -8.95
N CYS A 40 -4.27 2.65 -9.73
CA CYS A 40 -4.90 2.44 -11.03
C CYS A 40 -3.97 1.72 -12.02
N GLU A 41 -2.66 1.88 -11.84
CA GLU A 41 -1.60 1.30 -12.66
C GLU A 41 -1.27 -0.16 -12.29
N CYS A 42 -1.90 -0.73 -11.26
CA CYS A 42 -1.72 -2.13 -10.87
C CYS A 42 -3.06 -2.87 -10.96
N ASN A 43 -3.10 -4.02 -11.62
CA ASN A 43 -4.35 -4.78 -11.80
C ASN A 43 -4.81 -5.51 -10.53
N VAL A 44 -4.05 -5.43 -9.44
CA VAL A 44 -4.33 -6.17 -8.21
C VAL A 44 -4.21 -5.31 -6.96
N LEU A 45 -4.94 -5.73 -5.94
CA LEU A 45 -4.88 -5.16 -4.60
C LEU A 45 -4.05 -6.07 -3.68
N PHE A 46 -3.25 -5.43 -2.83
CA PHE A 46 -2.38 -6.04 -1.85
C PHE A 46 -3.14 -6.03 -0.53
N TYR A 47 -3.83 -7.13 -0.24
CA TYR A 47 -4.71 -7.23 0.91
C TYR A 47 -3.94 -7.49 2.20
N SER A 48 -4.40 -6.86 3.28
CA SER A 48 -3.90 -7.12 4.62
C SER A 48 -4.28 -8.52 5.13
N CYS A 49 -3.42 -9.15 5.93
CA CYS A 49 -3.85 -10.23 6.81
C CYS A 49 -4.76 -9.66 7.92
N VAL A 50 -5.72 -10.45 8.38
CA VAL A 50 -6.63 -10.00 9.46
C VAL A 50 -5.91 -10.00 10.80
N GLU A 51 -4.97 -10.92 10.97
CA GLU A 51 -4.21 -11.18 12.19
C GLU A 51 -3.25 -10.03 12.52
N GLY A 52 -2.61 -9.45 11.50
CA GLY A 52 -1.53 -8.47 11.67
C GLY A 52 -1.76 -7.12 11.00
N GLY A 53 -2.64 -7.05 9.99
CA GLY A 53 -2.77 -5.86 9.14
C GLY A 53 -1.65 -5.69 8.09
N GLU A 54 -0.66 -6.59 8.06
CA GLU A 54 0.43 -6.59 7.07
C GLU A 54 -0.11 -6.95 5.68
N LYS A 55 0.32 -6.23 4.65
CA LYS A 55 -0.23 -6.38 3.28
C LYS A 55 0.58 -7.37 2.48
N HIS A 56 -0.06 -8.45 2.04
CA HIS A 56 0.62 -9.49 1.28
C HIS A 56 0.80 -9.09 -0.18
N ILE A 57 2.02 -9.26 -0.68
CA ILE A 57 2.32 -9.05 -2.09
C ILE A 57 1.83 -10.27 -2.88
N PRO A 58 0.94 -10.10 -3.88
CA PRO A 58 0.47 -11.22 -4.68
C PRO A 58 1.63 -11.94 -5.41
N PRO A 59 1.61 -13.27 -5.54
CA PRO A 59 2.76 -14.05 -6.01
C PRO A 59 3.14 -13.81 -7.47
N TRP A 60 2.24 -13.24 -8.27
CA TRP A 60 2.51 -12.87 -9.67
C TRP A 60 3.02 -11.44 -9.82
N ILE A 61 2.98 -10.61 -8.78
CA ILE A 61 3.61 -9.30 -8.80
C ILE A 61 5.06 -9.47 -8.42
N LYS A 62 5.96 -8.90 -9.24
CA LYS A 62 7.37 -8.80 -8.90
C LYS A 62 7.62 -7.44 -8.25
N PRO A 63 7.75 -7.36 -6.90
CA PRO A 63 8.12 -6.11 -6.25
C PRO A 63 9.61 -5.82 -6.45
N VAL A 64 9.95 -4.54 -6.53
CA VAL A 64 11.33 -4.03 -6.53
C VAL A 64 11.36 -2.82 -5.61
N LEU A 65 12.30 -2.78 -4.67
CA LEU A 65 12.57 -1.56 -3.90
C LEU A 65 13.79 -0.86 -4.50
N LEU A 66 13.70 0.45 -4.63
CA LEU A 66 14.75 1.29 -5.18
C LEU A 66 15.31 2.23 -4.10
N ASP A 67 16.62 2.50 -4.16
CA ASP A 67 17.26 3.57 -3.39
C ASP A 67 16.95 4.96 -4.00
N GLU A 68 17.60 6.01 -3.48
CA GLU A 68 17.40 7.39 -3.95
C GLU A 68 17.95 7.61 -5.36
N GLU A 69 18.96 6.82 -5.75
CA GLU A 69 19.60 6.81 -7.06
C GLU A 69 18.93 5.83 -8.05
N PHE A 70 17.80 5.23 -7.68
CA PHE A 70 17.05 4.25 -8.46
C PHE A 70 17.76 2.91 -8.72
N ASN A 71 18.74 2.52 -7.88
CA ASN A 71 19.29 1.18 -7.90
C ASN A 71 18.41 0.20 -7.11
N PRO A 72 18.29 -1.06 -7.56
CA PRO A 72 17.53 -2.08 -6.83
C PRO A 72 18.20 -2.44 -5.51
N LEU A 73 17.39 -2.45 -4.45
CA LEU A 73 17.76 -2.95 -3.13
C LEU A 73 17.67 -4.49 -3.07
N PRO A 74 18.35 -5.14 -2.11
CA PRO A 74 18.29 -6.58 -1.94
C PRO A 74 16.87 -7.11 -1.64
N GLU A 75 16.55 -8.32 -2.09
CA GLU A 75 15.24 -8.96 -1.88
C GLU A 75 15.25 -9.92 -0.69
N HIS A 76 15.87 -9.53 0.42
CA HIS A 76 15.97 -10.35 1.62
C HIS A 76 15.91 -9.52 2.91
N GLY A 77 15.48 -10.15 4.00
CA GLY A 77 15.32 -9.48 5.28
C GLY A 77 14.28 -8.38 5.22
N ARG A 78 14.53 -7.28 5.94
CA ARG A 78 13.64 -6.11 5.96
C ARG A 78 14.32 -4.96 5.23
N GLN A 79 13.64 -4.41 4.23
CA GLN A 79 14.18 -3.33 3.39
C GLN A 79 13.15 -2.21 3.26
N THR A 80 13.64 -0.97 3.17
CA THR A 80 12.81 0.22 2.96
C THR A 80 13.34 0.97 1.75
N GLY A 81 12.47 1.25 0.79
CA GLY A 81 12.85 1.96 -0.43
C GLY A 81 11.63 2.41 -1.22
N ARG A 82 11.88 3.09 -2.33
CA ARG A 82 10.82 3.49 -3.26
C ARG A 82 10.24 2.25 -3.92
N PHE A 83 8.92 2.09 -3.85
CA PHE A 83 8.24 0.93 -4.38
C PHE A 83 8.14 1.02 -5.89
N ALA A 84 8.62 -0.01 -6.56
CA ALA A 84 8.37 -0.29 -7.96
C ALA A 84 7.86 -1.72 -8.10
N PHE A 85 7.17 -2.01 -9.19
CA PHE A 85 6.69 -3.36 -9.44
C PHE A 85 6.65 -3.66 -10.93
N PHE A 86 6.68 -4.96 -11.22
CA PHE A 86 6.29 -5.51 -12.50
C PHE A 86 4.99 -6.34 -12.35
N ASP A 87 3.96 -5.93 -13.09
CA ASP A 87 2.67 -6.60 -13.21
C ASP A 87 2.59 -7.32 -14.57
N PRO A 88 2.72 -8.65 -14.61
CA PRO A 88 2.68 -9.41 -15.86
C PRO A 88 1.28 -9.48 -16.48
N LEU A 89 0.22 -9.05 -15.78
CA LEU A 89 -1.14 -9.07 -16.27
C LEU A 89 -1.50 -7.80 -17.06
N ALA A 90 -0.67 -6.76 -17.00
CA ALA A 90 -0.85 -5.54 -17.77
C ALA A 90 -0.53 -5.78 -19.26
N GLN A 91 -1.57 -5.94 -20.08
CA GLN A 91 -1.46 -6.13 -21.53
C GLN A 91 -1.71 -4.85 -22.34
N SER A 92 -2.27 -3.81 -21.72
CA SER A 92 -2.64 -2.54 -22.37
C SER A 92 -1.57 -1.45 -22.24
N TYR A 93 -0.61 -1.61 -21.33
CA TYR A 93 0.52 -0.71 -21.11
C TYR A 93 1.70 -1.52 -20.55
N PRO A 94 2.93 -0.97 -20.58
CA PRO A 94 4.05 -1.67 -19.98
C PRO A 94 3.89 -1.77 -18.45
N GLY A 95 3.74 -2.99 -17.94
CA GLY A 95 3.46 -3.27 -16.52
C GLY A 95 4.58 -3.00 -15.53
N PHE A 96 5.63 -2.25 -15.91
CA PHE A 96 6.73 -1.88 -15.02
C PHE A 96 6.58 -0.44 -14.54
N ILE A 97 6.19 -0.27 -13.28
CA ILE A 97 5.82 1.04 -12.72
C ILE A 97 6.71 1.36 -11.52
N ILE A 98 7.26 2.57 -11.51
CA ILE A 98 7.88 3.17 -10.32
C ILE A 98 6.82 4.07 -9.67
N THR A 99 6.48 3.78 -8.43
CA THR A 99 5.41 4.49 -7.72
C THR A 99 5.94 5.77 -7.07
N GLY A 100 5.03 6.56 -6.49
CA GLY A 100 5.38 7.66 -5.59
C GLY A 100 5.40 7.24 -4.13
N ASP A 101 5.46 5.93 -3.85
CA ASP A 101 5.35 5.37 -2.51
C ASP A 101 6.73 4.87 -2.04
N LYS A 102 7.04 5.12 -0.77
CA LYS A 102 8.16 4.53 -0.04
C LYS A 102 7.57 3.48 0.89
N VAL A 103 8.06 2.25 0.80
CA VAL A 103 7.49 1.13 1.56
C VAL A 103 8.57 0.36 2.28
N THR A 104 8.21 -0.27 3.38
CA THR A 104 9.02 -1.30 4.03
C THR A 104 8.49 -2.68 3.66
N ILE A 105 9.30 -3.49 3.00
CA ILE A 105 9.02 -4.90 2.71
C ILE A 105 9.82 -5.79 3.66
N ASN A 106 9.14 -6.74 4.28
CA ASN A 106 9.74 -7.88 4.94
C ASN A 106 9.68 -9.09 4.00
N TRP A 107 10.85 -9.44 3.47
CA TRP A 107 11.05 -10.54 2.52
C TRP A 107 11.04 -11.92 3.19
N ASN A 108 11.20 -11.98 4.51
CA ASN A 108 11.12 -13.23 5.27
C ASN A 108 9.66 -13.68 5.49
N GLY A 109 8.69 -12.85 5.08
CA GLY A 109 7.27 -13.13 5.15
C GLY A 109 6.59 -12.60 6.42
N CYS A 110 5.30 -12.94 6.52
CA CYS A 110 4.43 -12.44 7.58
C CYS A 110 4.70 -13.16 8.90
N SER A 111 4.97 -12.39 9.96
CA SER A 111 5.09 -12.97 11.32
C SER A 111 3.74 -13.22 11.99
N LYS A 112 2.65 -12.75 11.38
CA LYS A 112 1.31 -12.68 11.97
C LYS A 112 0.34 -13.72 11.42
N CYS A 113 0.64 -14.32 10.26
CA CYS A 113 -0.18 -15.35 9.66
C CYS A 113 0.69 -16.42 8.97
N SER A 114 0.08 -17.50 8.48
CA SER A 114 0.78 -18.62 7.84
C SER A 114 0.98 -18.46 6.33
N ARG A 115 0.59 -17.34 5.73
CA ARG A 115 0.74 -17.11 4.29
C ARG A 115 2.21 -16.83 3.98
N GLU A 116 2.69 -17.49 2.93
CA GLU A 116 4.06 -17.31 2.43
C GLU A 116 4.18 -16.07 1.55
N GLY A 117 5.43 -15.67 1.31
CA GLY A 117 5.78 -14.54 0.45
C GLY A 117 5.96 -13.22 1.19
N PRO A 118 6.54 -12.23 0.52
CA PRO A 118 6.88 -10.94 1.13
C PRO A 118 5.62 -10.15 1.53
N VAL A 119 5.77 -9.35 2.58
CA VAL A 119 4.72 -8.47 3.08
C VAL A 119 5.19 -7.03 3.18
N ILE A 120 4.28 -6.10 2.92
CA ILE A 120 4.47 -4.67 3.16
C ILE A 120 4.02 -4.35 4.59
N GLU A 121 4.94 -3.82 5.38
CA GLU A 121 4.73 -3.48 6.80
C GLU A 121 4.38 -1.99 6.99
N SER A 122 4.90 -1.10 6.14
CA SER A 122 4.59 0.33 6.15
C SER A 122 4.58 0.92 4.75
N ILE A 123 3.79 1.97 4.56
CA ILE A 123 3.63 2.70 3.31
C ILE A 123 3.61 4.19 3.62
N GLU A 124 4.47 4.94 2.95
CA GLU A 124 4.59 6.39 3.02
C GLU A 124 4.61 6.95 1.60
N ARG A 125 4.28 8.24 1.45
CA ARG A 125 4.43 8.94 0.18
C ARG A 125 5.82 9.56 0.11
N VAL A 126 6.51 9.36 -1.01
CA VAL A 126 7.69 10.17 -1.32
C VAL A 126 7.22 11.61 -1.50
N GLU A 127 7.87 12.55 -0.82
CA GLU A 127 7.61 13.98 -1.04
C GLU A 127 7.95 14.33 -2.49
N SER A 128 6.95 14.80 -3.23
CA SER A 128 7.11 15.23 -4.62
C SER A 128 6.22 16.45 -4.88
N GLU A 129 6.73 17.42 -5.63
CA GLU A 129 6.04 18.70 -5.89
C GLU A 129 4.73 18.56 -6.70
N GLU A 130 4.50 17.45 -7.41
CA GLU A 130 3.32 17.28 -8.26
C GLU A 130 2.32 16.22 -7.77
N GLY A 131 1.30 16.69 -7.05
CA GLY A 131 0.07 15.95 -6.82
C GLY A 131 -0.82 15.87 -8.07
N ARG A 132 -0.81 14.74 -8.79
CA ARG A 132 -1.63 14.54 -10.00
C ARG A 132 -2.96 13.81 -9.80
N GLY A 133 -3.22 13.30 -8.60
CA GLY A 133 -4.46 12.56 -8.32
C GLY A 133 -5.68 13.49 -8.16
N CYS A 134 -6.87 13.02 -8.53
CA CYS A 134 -8.13 13.79 -8.44
C CYS A 134 -8.34 14.46 -7.08
N ALA A 135 -7.99 13.79 -5.99
CA ALA A 135 -8.09 14.34 -4.64
C ALA A 135 -7.11 15.51 -4.37
N LEU A 136 -5.92 15.52 -4.97
CA LEU A 136 -4.95 16.62 -4.83
C LEU A 136 -5.32 17.80 -5.73
N VAL A 137 -5.87 17.52 -6.91
CA VAL A 137 -6.47 18.55 -7.76
C VAL A 137 -7.65 19.21 -7.04
N LEU A 138 -8.51 18.43 -6.38
CA LEU A 138 -9.62 18.96 -5.59
C LEU A 138 -9.12 19.83 -4.43
N GLY A 139 -8.08 19.43 -3.70
CA GLY A 139 -7.48 20.26 -2.64
C GLY A 139 -7.04 21.64 -3.16
N LYS A 140 -6.33 21.68 -4.29
CA LYS A 140 -5.93 22.94 -4.95
C LYS A 140 -7.13 23.83 -5.34
N VAL A 141 -8.24 23.22 -5.78
CA VAL A 141 -9.47 23.95 -6.13
C VAL A 141 -10.18 24.48 -4.89
N LEU A 142 -10.11 23.76 -3.77
CA LEU A 142 -10.73 24.13 -2.50
C LEU A 142 -9.93 25.18 -1.69
N GLY A 143 -8.72 25.54 -2.14
CA GLY A 143 -7.91 26.60 -1.53
C GLY A 143 -7.18 26.18 -0.25
N GLU A 144 -6.95 24.88 -0.08
CA GLU A 144 -6.12 24.28 0.98
C GLU A 144 -4.68 24.04 0.50
#